data_AF-A0A432EXJ7-F1
#
_entry.id   AF-A0A432EXJ7-F1
#
_cell.length_a   1.000
_cell.length_b   1.000
_cell.length_c   1.000
_cell.angle_alpha   90.00
_cell.angle_beta   90.00
_cell.angle_gamma   90.00
#
_symmetry.space_group_name_H-M   'P 1'
#
loop_
_entity.id
_entity.type
_entity.pdbx_description
1 polymer ?
#
loop_
_entity_poly.entity_id
_entity_poly.type
_entity_poly.pdbx_seq_one_letter_code
_entity_poly.pdbx_strand_id
1 'polypeptide(L)' 'MNLHEYQAKELLARYGVEVPEGQPCTTAKEARTIAEGLFDAGQEMVVLKIQIHSGGRGKGVFKDGFKGGVHLCKSADDVH' A
#
# COMPACT_ATOMS: atom_id res chain seq x y z
N MET A 1 19.32 -10.58 4.51
CA MET A 1 18.30 -9.91 5.34
C MET A 1 17.50 -9.02 4.42
N ASN A 2 16.18 -9.20 4.33
CA ASN A 2 15.31 -8.44 3.42
C ASN A 2 14.34 -7.59 4.25
N LEU A 3 14.19 -6.30 3.91
CA LEU A 3 13.14 -5.44 4.47
C LEU A 3 11.88 -5.54 3.61
N HIS A 4 10.71 -5.31 4.20
CA HIS A 4 9.49 -5.03 3.44
C HIS A 4 9.55 -3.65 2.77
N GLU A 5 8.71 -3.41 1.75
CA GLU A 5 8.69 -2.12 1.03
C GLU A 5 8.42 -0.95 1.99
N TYR A 6 7.48 -1.09 2.92
CA TYR A 6 7.16 -0.02 3.87
C TYR A 6 8.32 0.30 4.82
N GLN A 7 9.04 -0.72 5.30
CA GLN A 7 10.20 -0.55 6.19
C GLN A 7 11.35 0.16 5.48
N ALA A 8 11.60 -0.21 4.22
CA ALA A 8 12.61 0.45 3.40
C ALA A 8 12.24 1.92 3.16
N LYS A 9 10.97 2.23 2.87
CA LYS A 9 10.51 3.62 2.69
C LYS A 9 10.62 4.44 3.97
N GLU A 10 10.23 3.89 5.12
CA GLU A 10 10.41 4.57 6.41
C GLU A 10 11.89 4.88 6.67
N LEU A 11 12.78 3.92 6.40
CA LEU A 11 14.21 4.14 6.56
C LEU A 11 14.70 5.26 5.65
N LEU A 12 14.35 5.24 4.36
CA LEU A 12 14.72 6.28 3.40
C LEU A 12 14.21 7.67 3.83
N ALA A 13 12.95 7.77 4.27
CA ALA A 13 12.36 9.01 4.75
C ALA A 13 13.11 9.61 5.96
N ARG A 14 13.57 8.76 6.89
CA ARG A 14 14.38 9.19 8.06
C ARG A 14 15.71 9.85 7.66
N TYR A 15 16.20 9.57 6.45
CA TYR A 15 17.41 10.16 5.89
C TYR A 15 17.12 11.25 4.83
N GLY A 16 15.89 11.77 4.79
CA GLY A 16 15.51 12.89 3.92
C GLY A 16 15.31 12.54 2.45
N VAL A 17 15.19 11.25 2.12
CA VAL A 17 14.84 10.82 0.76
C VAL A 17 13.32 10.90 0.60
N GLU A 18 12.87 11.58 -0.45
CA GLU A 18 11.44 11.65 -0.79
C GLU A 18 10.90 10.27 -1.11
N VAL A 19 9.79 9.91 -0.47
CA VAL A 19 9.06 8.67 -0.70
C VAL A 19 7.57 8.97 -0.79
N PRO A 20 6.78 8.17 -1.53
CA PRO A 20 5.33 8.35 -1.55
C PRO A 20 4.74 8.21 -0.15
N GLU A 21 3.81 9.11 0.20
CA GLU A 21 3.05 9.03 1.44
C GLU A 21 2.25 7.73 1.53
N GLY A 22 2.12 7.21 2.74
CA GLY A 22 1.38 5.98 3.01
C GLY A 22 1.79 5.36 4.35
N GLN A 23 0.98 4.40 4.80
CA GLN A 23 1.17 3.74 6.09
C GLN A 23 0.91 2.23 5.94
N PRO A 24 1.60 1.37 6.72
CA PRO A 24 1.27 -0.04 6.78
C PRO A 24 -0.06 -0.24 7.53
N CYS A 25 -0.78 -1.30 7.17
CA CYS A 25 -2.01 -1.71 7.83
C CYS A 25 -2.04 -3.24 7.95
N THR A 26 -2.78 -3.74 8.93
CA THR A 26 -2.99 -5.17 9.17
C THR A 26 -4.44 -5.60 9.00
N THR A 27 -5.36 -4.63 8.89
CA THR A 27 -6.78 -4.88 8.68
C THR A 27 -7.33 -4.03 7.52
N ALA A 28 -8.40 -4.50 6.88
CA ALA A 28 -9.10 -3.75 5.84
C ALA A 28 -9.65 -2.41 6.36
N LYS A 29 -10.10 -2.38 7.62
CA LYS A 29 -10.57 -1.15 8.26
C LYS A 29 -9.47 -0.09 8.37
N GLU A 30 -8.28 -0.49 8.84
CA GLU A 30 -7.11 0.41 8.88
C GLU A 30 -6.75 0.90 7.48
N ALA A 31 -6.74 0.00 6.49
CA ALA A 31 -6.45 0.36 5.10
C ALA A 31 -7.41 1.44 4.57
N ARG A 32 -8.72 1.28 4.82
CA ARG A 32 -9.74 2.25 4.45
C ARG A 32 -9.54 3.60 5.14
N THR A 33 -9.32 3.61 6.45
CA THR A 33 -9.08 4.86 7.20
C THR A 33 -7.82 5.60 6.73
N ILE A 34 -6.74 4.89 6.42
CA ILE A 34 -5.53 5.48 5.85
C ILE A 34 -5.83 6.09 4.48
N ALA A 35 -6.57 5.37 3.64
CA ALA A 35 -6.96 5.87 2.32
C ALA A 35 -7.83 7.12 2.41
N GLU A 36 -8.83 7.16 3.30
CA GLU A 36 -9.65 8.34 3.57
C GLU A 36 -8.79 9.56 3.90
N GLY A 37 -7.83 9.41 4.83
CA GLY A 37 -6.92 10.50 5.18
C GLY A 37 -6.05 11.00 4.01
N LEU A 38 -5.62 10.10 3.12
CA LEU A 38 -4.87 10.47 1.92
C LEU A 38 -5.74 11.20 0.89
N PHE A 39 -6.99 10.77 0.68
CA PHE A 39 -7.94 11.46 -0.19
C PHE A 39 -8.30 12.84 0.37
N ASP A 40 -8.52 12.96 1.67
CA ASP A 40 -8.78 14.23 2.35
C ASP A 40 -7.58 15.20 2.25
N ALA A 41 -6.36 14.67 2.19
CA ALA A 41 -5.13 15.43 1.92
C ALA A 41 -4.96 15.84 0.45
N GLY A 42 -5.91 15.50 -0.42
CA GLY A 42 -5.95 15.91 -1.83
C GLY A 42 -5.33 14.93 -2.81
N GLN A 43 -5.02 13.68 -2.40
CA GLN A 43 -4.58 12.65 -3.34
C GLN A 43 -5.74 12.22 -4.23
N GLU A 44 -5.55 12.21 -5.55
CA GLU A 44 -6.60 11.74 -6.49
C GLU A 44 -6.64 10.22 -6.64
N MET A 45 -5.58 9.54 -6.18
CA MET A 45 -5.42 8.09 -6.32
C MET A 45 -4.48 7.57 -5.23
N VAL A 46 -4.84 6.41 -4.67
CA VAL A 46 -3.99 5.67 -3.73
C VAL A 46 -3.67 4.28 -4.27
N VAL A 47 -2.62 3.65 -3.76
CA VAL A 47 -2.21 2.31 -4.20
C VAL A 47 -2.14 1.36 -3.01
N LEU A 48 -3.02 0.35 -2.98
CA LEU A 48 -2.97 -0.72 -2.00
C LEU A 48 -1.95 -1.78 -2.44
N LYS A 49 -0.99 -2.11 -1.57
CA LYS A 49 0.12 -3.03 -1.88
C LYS A 49 0.34 -4.07 -0.80
N ILE A 50 0.24 -5.34 -1.17
CA ILE A 50 0.61 -6.45 -0.28
C ILE A 50 2.10 -6.38 0.09
N GLN A 51 2.40 -6.59 1.37
CA GLN A 51 3.76 -6.61 1.90
C GLN A 51 4.27 -8.05 2.00
N ILE A 52 5.10 -8.46 1.03
CA ILE A 52 5.77 -9.77 1.01
C ILE A 52 7.21 -9.63 0.52
N HIS A 53 8.09 -10.54 0.92
CA HIS A 53 9.47 -10.60 0.41
C HIS A 53 9.52 -11.34 -0.94
N SER A 54 8.76 -10.86 -1.92
CA SER A 54 8.76 -11.38 -3.28
C SER A 54 8.39 -10.31 -4.31
N GLY A 55 8.96 -10.45 -5.50
CA GLY A 55 8.58 -9.67 -6.68
C GLY A 55 7.26 -10.15 -7.30
N GLY A 56 6.86 -9.56 -8.42
CA GLY A 56 5.71 -10.06 -9.20
C GLY A 56 4.33 -9.85 -8.58
N ARG A 57 4.23 -9.11 -7.46
CA ARG A 57 2.98 -8.86 -6.72
C ARG A 57 1.80 -8.46 -7.61
N GLY A 58 1.98 -7.54 -8.55
CA GLY A 58 0.91 -7.08 -9.43
C GLY A 58 0.34 -8.17 -10.37
N LYS A 59 1.08 -9.25 -10.63
CA LYS A 59 0.64 -10.40 -11.44
C LYS A 59 0.29 -11.64 -10.58
N GLY A 60 0.37 -11.53 -9.26
CA GLY A 60 0.07 -12.61 -8.33
C GLY A 60 -1.42 -12.95 -8.30
N VAL A 61 -1.75 -14.14 -7.78
CA VAL A 61 -3.12 -14.58 -7.55
C VAL A 61 -3.19 -15.17 -6.15
N PHE A 62 -4.17 -14.75 -5.35
CA PHE A 62 -4.45 -15.25 -4.02
C PHE A 62 -5.20 -16.59 -4.10
N LYS A 63 -5.24 -17.34 -3.00
CA LYS A 63 -5.80 -18.70 -2.98
C LYS A 63 -7.31 -18.76 -3.25
N ASP A 64 -8.01 -17.68 -2.93
CA ASP A 64 -9.44 -17.48 -3.21
C ASP A 64 -9.72 -17.01 -4.64
N GLY A 65 -8.68 -16.83 -5.46
CA GLY A 65 -8.78 -16.37 -6.85
C GLY A 65 -8.69 -14.87 -7.02
N PHE A 66 -8.54 -14.08 -5.95
CA PHE A 66 -8.31 -12.64 -6.06
C PHE A 66 -7.01 -12.35 -6.82
N LYS A 67 -7.03 -11.40 -7.76
CA LYS A 67 -5.94 -11.18 -8.72
C LYS A 67 -5.22 -9.86 -8.48
N GLY A 68 -3.90 -9.93 -8.46
CA GLY A 68 -3.02 -8.79 -8.22
C GLY A 68 -2.84 -8.54 -6.73
N GLY A 69 -1.63 -8.19 -6.31
CA GLY A 69 -1.30 -7.70 -4.97
C GLY A 69 -0.94 -6.21 -4.97
N VAL A 70 -1.25 -5.51 -6.05
CA VAL A 70 -1.04 -4.06 -6.25
C VAL A 70 -2.26 -3.51 -6.97
N HIS A 71 -3.04 -2.69 -6.28
CA HIS A 71 -4.31 -2.13 -6.80
C HIS A 71 -4.27 -0.61 -6.78
N LEU A 72 -4.76 -0.01 -7.85
CA LEU A 72 -4.98 1.44 -7.93
C LEU A 72 -6.41 1.70 -7.48
N CYS A 73 -6.56 2.57 -6.51
CA CYS A 73 -7.82 2.89 -5.84
C CYS A 73 -8.11 4.38 -6.06
N LYS A 74 -9.30 4.71 -6.57
CA LYS A 74 -9.73 6.10 -6.83
C LYS A 74 -10.68 6.62 -5.75
N SER A 75 -11.09 5.76 -4.83
CA SER A 75 -11.84 6.11 -3.64
C SER A 75 -11.45 5.18 -2.48
N ALA A 76 -11.79 5.57 -1.25
CA ALA A 76 -11.57 4.72 -0.07
C ALA A 76 -12.38 3.42 -0.12
N ASP A 77 -13.48 3.37 -0.86
CA ASP A 77 -14.31 2.16 -1.01
C ASP A 77 -13.66 1.11 -1.94
N ASP A 78 -12.71 1.52 -2.78
CA ASP A 78 -11.90 0.61 -3.59
C ASP A 78 -10.85 -0.15 -2.75
N VAL A 79 -10.70 0.16 -1.46
CA VAL A 79 -9.67 -0.38 -0.56
C VAL A 79 -10.28 -1.45 0.36
N HIS A 80 -10.14 -2.73 -0.02
CA HIS A 80 -10.65 -3.89 0.73
C HIS A 80 -9.70 -5.09 0.67
#